data_AF-G6YAY0-F1
#
_entry.id   AF-G6YAY0-F1
#
_cell.length_a   1.000
_cell.length_b   1.000
_cell.length_c   1.000
_cell.angle_alpha   90.00
_cell.angle_beta   90.00
_cell.angle_gamma   90.00
#
_symmetry.space_group_name_H-M   'P 1'
#
loop_
_entity.id
_entity.type
_entity.pdbx_description
1 polymer ?
#
loop_
_entity_poly.entity_id
_entity_poly.type
_entity_poly.pdbx_seq_one_letter_code
_entity_poly.pdbx_strand_id
1 'polypeptide(L)'
;MSEPIRTPAGDALNDLVLDLFRLNSRMLAAGDRLVAGLGLTSARWQVLGAIVIAERPQPVAWLARDLGANRQNVQRIVNDLHKEGLVAFGANPHHQRAQLVVLTDKGRQAFDAAMRLQAPWVNRLADGLVVRDLNTMHAVITALRRKLEGDMDAEEQS
;
A
#
# COMPACT_ATOMS: atom_id res chain seq x y z
N MET A 1 12.39 -20.65 31.21
CA MET A 1 12.66 -19.54 30.26
C MET A 1 12.06 -18.30 30.88
N SER A 2 12.87 -17.32 31.27
CA SER A 2 12.35 -16.07 31.83
C SER A 2 11.54 -15.36 30.76
N GLU A 3 10.34 -14.90 31.13
CA GLU A 3 9.48 -14.14 30.24
C GLU A 3 10.22 -12.86 29.80
N PRO A 4 10.23 -12.52 28.51
CA PRO A 4 10.92 -11.33 28.04
C PRO A 4 10.29 -10.09 28.69
N ILE A 5 11.10 -9.33 29.44
CA ILE A 5 10.66 -8.11 30.11
C ILE A 5 10.53 -7.00 29.07
N ARG A 6 9.29 -6.61 28.73
CA ARG A 6 9.01 -5.43 27.92
C ARG A 6 9.01 -4.17 28.80
N THR A 7 9.40 -3.04 28.23
CA THR A 7 9.15 -1.74 28.85
C THR A 7 7.67 -1.40 28.74
N PRO A 8 7.14 -0.46 29.54
CA PRO A 8 5.75 0.00 29.39
C PRO A 8 5.41 0.49 27.96
N ALA A 9 6.38 1.11 27.27
CA ALA A 9 6.22 1.50 25.87
C ALA A 9 6.20 0.29 24.92
N GLY A 10 6.96 -0.76 25.24
CA GLY A 10 6.96 -2.01 24.49
C GLY A 10 5.63 -2.78 24.60
N ASP A 11 5.01 -2.79 25.77
CA ASP A 11 3.68 -3.38 25.96
C ASP A 11 2.59 -2.60 25.20
N ALA A 12 2.58 -1.27 25.35
CA ALA A 12 1.64 -0.43 24.61
C ALA A 12 1.80 -0.57 23.09
N LEU A 13 3.04 -0.69 22.59
CA LEU A 13 3.31 -0.92 21.18
C LEU A 13 2.86 -2.32 20.73
N ASN A 14 3.05 -3.35 21.56
CA ASN A 14 2.62 -4.70 21.25
C ASN A 14 1.09 -4.76 21.00
N ASP A 15 0.31 -4.15 21.89
CA ASP A 15 -1.15 -4.11 21.76
C ASP A 15 -1.57 -3.37 20.49
N LEU A 16 -0.93 -2.22 20.22
CA LEU A 16 -1.15 -1.44 19.01
C LEU A 16 -0.86 -2.23 17.73
N VAL A 17 0.23 -3.01 17.70
CA VAL A 17 0.63 -3.82 16.55
C VAL A 17 -0.38 -4.94 16.28
N LEU A 18 -0.87 -5.61 17.33
CA LEU A 18 -1.89 -6.65 17.20
C LEU A 18 -3.19 -6.10 16.61
N ASP A 19 -3.62 -4.93 17.09
CA ASP A 19 -4.81 -4.26 16.54
C ASP A 19 -4.58 -3.73 15.13
N LEU A 20 -3.37 -3.27 14.79
CA LEU A 20 -3.02 -2.86 13.44
C LEU A 20 -3.14 -4.02 12.44
N PHE A 21 -2.68 -5.22 12.79
CA PHE A 21 -2.86 -6.39 11.92
C PHE A 21 -4.33 -6.73 11.69
N ARG A 22 -5.13 -6.72 12.77
CA ARG A 22 -6.57 -6.97 12.72
C ARG A 22 -7.33 -5.91 11.93
N LEU A 23 -6.93 -4.65 12.06
CA LEU A 23 -7.48 -3.53 11.31
C LEU A 23 -7.10 -3.64 9.83
N ASN A 24 -5.85 -3.94 9.51
CA ASN A 24 -5.37 -4.11 8.14
C ASN A 24 -6.19 -5.18 7.40
N SER A 25 -6.39 -6.36 8.00
CA SER A 25 -7.22 -7.40 7.40
C SER A 25 -8.66 -6.95 7.14
N ARG A 26 -9.25 -6.19 8.08
CA ARG A 26 -10.62 -5.65 7.92
C ARG A 26 -10.68 -4.55 6.85
N MET A 27 -9.67 -3.70 6.78
CA MET A 27 -9.54 -2.64 5.77
C MET A 27 -9.42 -3.23 4.37
N LEU A 28 -8.61 -4.26 4.18
CA LEU A 28 -8.51 -4.97 2.90
C LEU A 28 -9.83 -5.61 2.50
N ALA A 29 -10.50 -6.31 3.42
CA ALA A 29 -11.80 -6.92 3.12
C ALA A 29 -12.90 -5.88 2.82
N ALA A 30 -12.88 -4.74 3.51
CA ALA A 30 -13.80 -3.64 3.24
C ALA A 30 -13.49 -2.94 1.91
N GLY A 31 -12.22 -2.72 1.60
CA GLY A 31 -11.76 -2.20 0.32
C GLY A 31 -12.15 -3.12 -0.84
N ASP A 32 -12.00 -4.44 -0.69
CA ASP A 32 -12.39 -5.41 -1.72
C ASP A 32 -13.87 -5.29 -2.04
N ARG A 33 -14.72 -5.21 -1.01
CA ARG A 33 -16.17 -4.98 -1.20
C ARG A 33 -16.46 -3.63 -1.83
N LEU A 34 -15.72 -2.59 -1.47
CA LEU A 34 -15.90 -1.24 -2.00
C LEU A 34 -15.65 -1.19 -3.51
N VAL A 35 -14.59 -1.84 -3.99
CA VAL A 35 -14.17 -1.75 -5.39
C VAL A 35 -14.59 -2.95 -6.25
N ALA A 36 -15.26 -3.95 -5.68
CA ALA A 36 -15.71 -5.15 -6.39
C ALA A 36 -16.53 -4.84 -7.65
N GLY A 37 -17.42 -3.85 -7.59
CA GLY A 37 -18.24 -3.42 -8.73
C GLY A 37 -17.44 -2.82 -9.90
N LEU A 38 -16.16 -2.50 -9.69
CA LEU A 38 -15.24 -2.00 -10.71
C LEU A 38 -14.35 -3.11 -11.30
N GLY A 39 -14.54 -4.37 -10.89
CA GLY A 39 -13.66 -5.48 -11.27
C GLY A 39 -12.27 -5.42 -10.60
N LEU A 40 -12.15 -4.63 -9.53
CA LEU A 40 -10.90 -4.46 -8.79
C LEU A 40 -10.92 -5.24 -7.46
N THR A 41 -9.74 -5.38 -6.88
CA THR A 41 -9.51 -5.76 -5.49
C THR A 41 -8.69 -4.66 -4.82
N SER A 42 -8.61 -4.63 -3.49
CA SER A 42 -7.77 -3.70 -2.73
C SER A 42 -6.32 -3.75 -3.17
N ALA A 43 -5.78 -4.95 -3.40
CA ALA A 43 -4.40 -5.11 -3.85
C ALA A 43 -4.18 -4.49 -5.24
N ARG A 44 -5.10 -4.71 -6.19
CA ARG A 44 -5.05 -4.09 -7.52
C ARG A 44 -5.19 -2.57 -7.43
N TRP A 45 -6.11 -2.11 -6.59
CA TRP A 45 -6.36 -0.69 -6.35
C TRP A 45 -5.14 0.01 -5.72
N GLN A 46 -4.47 -0.60 -4.76
CA GLN A 46 -3.23 -0.10 -4.17
C GLN A 46 -2.10 0.00 -5.20
N VAL A 47 -1.94 -0.98 -6.10
CA VAL A 47 -0.96 -0.91 -7.19
C VAL A 47 -1.28 0.23 -8.16
N LEU A 48 -2.54 0.42 -8.54
CA LEU A 48 -2.94 1.58 -9.36
C LEU A 48 -2.66 2.90 -8.64
N GLY A 49 -2.93 2.97 -7.33
CA GLY A 49 -2.62 4.13 -6.49
C GLY A 49 -1.14 4.43 -6.43
N ALA A 50 -0.28 3.43 -6.26
CA ALA A 50 1.17 3.60 -6.27
C ALA A 50 1.67 4.15 -7.60
N ILE A 51 1.12 3.69 -8.73
CA ILE A 51 1.46 4.23 -10.07
C ILE A 51 1.02 5.68 -10.22
N VAL A 52 -0.15 6.07 -9.67
CA VAL A 52 -0.65 7.45 -9.73
C VAL A 52 0.14 8.40 -8.83
N ILE A 53 0.53 7.94 -7.63
CA ILE A 53 1.33 8.72 -6.68
C ILE A 53 2.77 8.88 -7.17
N ALA A 54 3.30 7.87 -7.88
CA ALA A 54 4.58 8.00 -8.53
C ALA A 54 4.51 9.07 -9.63
N GLU A 55 5.12 10.24 -9.39
CA GLU A 55 5.16 11.37 -10.33
C GLU A 55 5.78 11.02 -11.70
N ARG A 56 6.43 9.85 -11.80
CA ARG A 56 7.00 9.29 -13.02
C ARG A 56 6.77 7.77 -13.10
N PRO A 57 6.68 7.19 -14.31
CA PRO A 57 6.61 5.74 -14.46
C PRO A 57 7.79 5.03 -13.78
N GLN A 58 7.49 3.94 -13.08
CA GLN A 58 8.47 3.19 -12.30
C GLN A 58 8.48 1.70 -12.69
N PRO A 59 9.61 1.00 -12.54
CA PRO A 59 9.64 -0.46 -12.68
C PRO A 59 8.93 -1.12 -11.48
N VAL A 60 8.45 -2.35 -11.69
CA VAL A 60 7.75 -3.15 -10.67
C VAL A 60 8.50 -3.26 -9.35
N ALA A 61 9.84 -3.33 -9.39
CA ALA A 61 10.66 -3.41 -8.19
C ALA A 61 10.52 -2.18 -7.26
N TRP A 62 10.34 -0.99 -7.85
CA TRP A 62 10.20 0.24 -7.09
C TRP A 62 8.78 0.36 -6.53
N LEU A 63 7.76 0.03 -7.35
CA LEU A 63 6.37 -0.07 -6.87
C LEU A 63 6.24 -1.05 -5.69
N ALA A 64 6.96 -2.18 -5.74
CA ALA A 64 6.96 -3.15 -4.66
C ALA A 64 7.58 -2.62 -3.36
N ARG A 65 8.69 -1.86 -3.48
CA ARG A 65 9.32 -1.18 -2.35
C ARG A 65 8.38 -0.13 -1.75
N ASP A 66 7.80 0.73 -2.58
CA ASP A 66 6.90 1.81 -2.14
C ASP A 66 5.63 1.24 -1.46
N LEU A 67 5.18 0.06 -1.88
CA LEU A 67 4.05 -0.65 -1.27
C LEU A 67 4.42 -1.50 -0.04
N GLY A 68 5.71 -1.65 0.29
CA GLY A 68 6.16 -2.57 1.34
C GLY A 68 5.77 -4.03 1.06
N ALA A 69 5.73 -4.42 -0.22
CA ALA A 69 5.23 -5.72 -0.66
C ALA A 69 6.30 -6.53 -1.40
N ASN A 70 6.18 -7.86 -1.38
CA ASN A 70 7.07 -8.73 -2.15
C ASN A 70 6.91 -8.46 -3.66
N ARG A 71 8.04 -8.23 -4.34
CA ARG A 71 8.14 -7.99 -5.78
C ARG A 71 7.40 -9.02 -6.64
N GLN A 72 7.44 -10.31 -6.30
CA GLN A 72 6.77 -11.35 -7.07
C GLN A 72 5.24 -11.19 -7.04
N ASN A 73 4.68 -10.82 -5.88
CA ASN A 73 3.25 -10.56 -5.76
C ASN A 73 2.84 -9.31 -6.56
N VAL A 74 3.62 -8.23 -6.46
CA VAL A 74 3.36 -7.00 -7.23
C VAL A 74 3.50 -7.25 -8.73
N GLN A 75 4.50 -8.04 -9.16
CA GLN A 75 4.65 -8.42 -10.57
C GLN A 75 3.43 -9.19 -11.08
N ARG A 76 2.91 -10.15 -10.31
CA ARG A 76 1.69 -10.89 -10.67
C ARG A 76 0.51 -9.93 -10.84
N ILE A 77 0.29 -9.03 -9.88
CA ILE A 77 -0.80 -8.04 -9.94
C ILE A 77 -0.66 -7.12 -11.17
N VAL A 78 0.55 -6.61 -11.44
CA VAL A 78 0.81 -5.76 -12.61
C VAL A 78 0.56 -6.52 -13.91
N ASN A 79 0.96 -7.79 -14.00
CA ASN A 79 0.68 -8.62 -15.17
C ASN A 79 -0.82 -8.82 -15.38
N ASP A 80 -1.58 -9.04 -14.31
CA ASP A 80 -3.04 -9.19 -14.39
C ASP A 80 -3.73 -7.86 -14.78
N LEU A 81 -3.28 -6.73 -14.23
CA LEU A 81 -3.71 -5.40 -14.66
C LEU A 81 -3.38 -5.12 -16.14
N HIS A 82 -2.22 -5.60 -16.60
CA HIS A 82 -1.78 -5.42 -17.99
C HIS A 82 -2.66 -6.22 -18.96
N LYS A 83 -2.95 -7.49 -18.64
CA LYS A 83 -3.86 -8.34 -19.42
C LYS A 83 -5.25 -7.73 -19.57
N GLU A 84 -5.71 -7.01 -18.56
CA GLU A 84 -7.01 -6.30 -18.59
C GLU A 84 -6.92 -4.88 -19.20
N GLY A 85 -5.74 -4.46 -19.66
CA GLY A 85 -5.52 -3.17 -20.30
C GLY A 85 -5.56 -1.96 -19.36
N LEU A 86 -5.42 -2.17 -18.04
CA LEU A 86 -5.39 -1.11 -17.03
C LEU A 86 -4.00 -0.48 -16.90
N VAL A 87 -2.95 -1.23 -17.24
CA VAL A 87 -1.58 -0.74 -17.30
C VAL A 87 -0.88 -1.20 -18.58
N ALA A 88 0.16 -0.48 -18.98
CA ALA A 88 1.04 -0.82 -20.08
C ALA A 88 2.50 -0.83 -19.62
N PHE A 89 3.35 -1.52 -20.38
CA PHE A 89 4.79 -1.52 -20.17
C PHE A 89 5.46 -0.55 -21.14
N GLY A 90 6.24 0.39 -20.61
CA GLY A 90 7.09 1.31 -21.33
C GLY A 90 8.56 0.87 -21.31
N ALA A 91 9.32 1.29 -22.31
CA ALA A 91 10.77 1.10 -22.33
C ALA A 91 11.42 1.85 -21.16
N ASN A 92 12.44 1.23 -20.55
CA ASN A 92 13.28 1.88 -19.56
C ASN A 92 14.65 2.19 -20.20
N PRO A 93 14.97 3.47 -20.47
CA PRO A 93 16.23 3.85 -21.11
C PRO A 93 17.47 3.42 -20.33
N HIS A 94 17.36 3.28 -19.01
CA HIS A 94 18.47 2.95 -18.14
C HIS A 94 18.63 1.45 -17.93
N HIS A 95 17.60 0.64 -18.20
CA HIS A 95 17.64 -0.80 -17.92
C HIS A 95 16.61 -1.58 -18.75
N GLN A 96 17.01 -2.10 -19.92
CA GLN A 96 16.11 -2.71 -20.91
C GLN A 96 15.17 -3.80 -20.35
N ARG A 97 15.63 -4.63 -19.42
CA ARG A 97 14.83 -5.71 -18.81
C ARG A 97 13.86 -5.25 -17.71
N ALA A 98 13.97 -4.00 -17.25
CA ALA A 98 13.16 -3.46 -16.16
C ALA A 98 12.18 -2.43 -16.72
N GLN A 99 11.19 -2.90 -17.47
CA GLN A 99 10.18 -2.05 -18.10
C GLN A 99 9.44 -1.18 -17.07
N LEU A 100 9.13 0.05 -17.48
CA LEU A 100 8.36 0.99 -16.67
C LEU A 100 6.89 0.62 -16.74
N VAL A 101 6.18 0.67 -15.63
CA VAL A 101 4.74 0.46 -15.59
C VAL A 101 4.06 1.81 -15.75
N VAL A 102 3.14 1.90 -16.71
CA VAL A 102 2.40 3.12 -17.05
C VAL A 102 0.91 2.86 -16.94
N LEU A 103 0.19 3.78 -16.31
CA LEU A 103 -1.27 3.73 -16.25
C LEU A 103 -1.87 4.07 -17.62
N THR A 104 -2.80 3.25 -18.12
CA THR A 104 -3.56 3.57 -19.33
C THR A 104 -4.73 4.51 -19.00
N ASP A 105 -5.40 5.07 -20.02
CA ASP A 105 -6.63 5.84 -19.81
C ASP A 105 -7.73 4.99 -19.14
N LYS A 106 -7.85 3.71 -19.52
CA LYS A 106 -8.75 2.76 -18.87
C LYS A 106 -8.38 2.56 -17.39
N GLY A 107 -7.08 2.42 -17.09
CA GLY A 107 -6.57 2.32 -15.73
C GLY A 107 -6.88 3.56 -14.89
N ARG A 108 -6.70 4.74 -15.48
CA ARG A 108 -7.02 6.02 -14.84
C ARG A 108 -8.50 6.14 -14.52
N GLN A 109 -9.37 5.83 -15.48
CA GLN A 109 -10.82 5.85 -15.26
C GLN A 109 -11.26 4.88 -14.16
N ALA A 110 -10.67 3.69 -14.10
CA ALA A 110 -10.95 2.71 -13.04
C ALA A 110 -10.48 3.21 -11.66
N PHE A 111 -9.29 3.81 -11.58
CA PHE A 111 -8.77 4.40 -10.35
C PHE A 111 -9.64 5.58 -9.88
N ASP A 112 -10.01 6.48 -10.78
CA ASP A 112 -10.85 7.63 -10.45
C ASP A 112 -12.25 7.20 -10.00
N ALA A 113 -12.80 6.12 -10.59
CA ALA A 113 -14.04 5.51 -10.10
C ALA A 113 -13.89 4.96 -8.69
N ALA A 114 -12.78 4.30 -8.37
CA ALA A 114 -12.50 3.83 -7.01
C ALA A 114 -12.36 5.01 -6.03
N MET A 115 -11.73 6.12 -6.42
CA MET A 115 -11.63 7.34 -5.58
C MET A 115 -13.01 7.94 -5.28
N ARG A 116 -13.93 7.96 -6.25
CA ARG A 116 -15.31 8.43 -6.03
C ARG A 116 -16.08 7.58 -5.01
N LEU A 117 -15.80 6.27 -4.93
CA LEU A 117 -16.38 5.38 -3.92
C LEU A 117 -15.68 5.54 -2.56
N GLN A 118 -14.36 5.74 -2.57
CA GLN A 118 -13.52 5.86 -1.38
C GLN A 118 -13.83 7.11 -0.56
N ALA A 119 -14.05 8.27 -1.19
CA ALA A 119 -14.27 9.52 -0.47
C ALA A 119 -15.45 9.46 0.53
N PRO A 120 -16.68 9.09 0.14
CA PRO A 120 -17.78 8.97 1.08
C PRO A 120 -17.59 7.79 2.06
N TRP A 121 -16.86 6.74 1.68
CA TRP A 121 -16.56 5.61 2.55
C TRP A 121 -15.62 6.00 3.70
N VAL A 122 -14.52 6.71 3.40
CA VAL A 122 -13.57 7.17 4.42
C VAL A 122 -14.20 8.24 5.32
N ASN A 123 -15.06 9.11 4.78
CA ASN A 123 -15.80 10.08 5.59
C ASN A 123 -16.69 9.39 6.63
N ARG A 124 -17.39 8.30 6.26
CA ARG A 124 -18.19 7.52 7.22
C ARG A 124 -17.34 6.80 8.27
N LEU A 125 -16.17 6.28 7.87
CA LEU A 125 -15.25 5.66 8.82
C LEU A 125 -14.62 6.67 9.80
N ALA A 126 -14.44 7.91 9.35
CA ALA A 126 -13.88 8.99 10.16
C ALA A 126 -14.91 9.69 11.04
N ASP A 127 -16.21 9.40 10.88
CA ASP A 127 -17.26 10.03 11.68
C ASP A 127 -17.06 9.74 13.18
N GLY A 128 -17.13 10.79 14.00
CA GLY A 128 -16.83 10.72 15.43
C GLY A 128 -15.34 10.65 15.81
N LEU A 129 -14.40 10.61 14.85
CA LEU A 129 -12.97 10.62 15.15
C LEU A 129 -12.39 12.05 15.20
N VAL A 130 -11.46 12.27 16.13
CA VAL A 130 -10.78 13.56 16.28
C VAL A 130 -9.57 13.62 15.35
N VAL A 131 -9.46 14.68 14.55
CA VAL A 131 -8.36 14.90 13.59
C VAL A 131 -6.98 14.84 14.26
N ARG A 132 -6.85 15.42 15.46
CA ARG A 132 -5.60 15.36 16.23
C ARG A 132 -5.16 13.92 16.49
N ASP A 133 -6.09 13.06 16.91
CA ASP A 133 -5.78 11.69 17.30
C ASP A 133 -5.41 10.84 16.06
N LEU A 134 -6.07 11.09 14.92
CA LEU A 134 -5.68 10.54 13.62
C LEU A 134 -4.25 10.96 13.21
N ASN A 135 -3.90 12.22 13.40
CA ASN A 135 -2.56 12.73 13.11
C ASN A 135 -1.50 12.12 14.04
N THR A 136 -1.82 11.94 15.33
CA THR A 136 -0.95 11.27 16.29
C THR A 136 -0.71 9.81 15.88
N MET A 137 -1.77 9.07 15.53
CA MET A 137 -1.65 7.70 15.03
C MET A 137 -0.80 7.63 13.76
N HIS A 138 -1.03 8.53 12.80
CA HIS A 138 -0.25 8.60 11.58
C HIS A 138 1.24 8.87 11.84
N ALA A 139 1.57 9.75 12.79
CA ALA A 139 2.95 10.02 13.19
C ALA A 139 3.62 8.78 13.80
N VAL A 140 2.93 8.04 14.66
CA VAL A 140 3.43 6.79 15.26
C VAL A 140 3.67 5.73 14.18
N ILE A 141 2.70 5.48 13.29
CA ILE A 141 2.85 4.53 12.18
C ILE A 141 4.05 4.91 11.30
N THR A 142 4.19 6.19 10.96
CA THR A 142 5.30 6.66 10.12
C THR A 142 6.65 6.47 10.80
N ALA A 143 6.74 6.72 12.12
CA ALA A 143 7.97 6.49 12.88
C ALA A 143 8.34 5.01 12.95
N LEU A 144 7.36 4.12 13.14
CA LEU A 144 7.58 2.66 13.13
C LEU A 144 8.04 2.17 11.76
N ARG A 145 7.39 2.64 10.67
CA ARG A 145 7.77 2.28 9.30
C ARG A 145 9.22 2.64 9.00
N ARG A 146 9.64 3.87 9.35
CA ARG A 146 11.03 4.33 9.15
C ARG A 146 12.05 3.51 9.93
N LYS A 147 11.73 3.06 11.14
CA LYS A 147 12.62 2.19 11.92
C LYS A 147 12.82 0.84 11.23
N LEU A 148 11.73 0.22 10.77
CA LEU A 148 11.78 -1.06 10.05
C LEU A 148 12.50 -0.94 8.69
N GLU A 149 12.28 0.16 7.96
CA GLU A 149 13.01 0.44 6.72
C GLU A 149 14.52 0.60 6.98
N GLY A 150 14.90 1.34 8.03
CA GLY A 150 16.30 1.53 8.42
C GLY A 150 17.01 0.24 8.89
N ASP A 151 16.29 -0.66 9.55
CA ASP A 151 16.82 -1.96 9.97
C ASP A 151 17.04 -2.89 8.75
N MET A 152 16.15 -2.88 7.76
CA MET A 152 16.31 -3.68 6.53
C MET A 152 17.48 -3.19 5.65
N ASP A 153 17.69 -1.88 5.53
CA ASP A 153 18.80 -1.32 4.77
C ASP A 153 20.17 -1.64 5.40
N ALA A 154 20.22 -1.85 6.72
CA ALA A 154 21.43 -2.25 7.44
C ALA A 154 21.76 -3.74 7.28
N GLU A 155 20.73 -4.61 7.18
CA GLU A 155 20.89 -6.04 6.95
C GLU A 155 21.29 -6.37 5.49
N GLU A 156 20.86 -5.59 4.50
CA GLU A 156 21.27 -5.77 3.08
C GLU A 156 22.71 -5.29 2.78
N GLN A 157 23.35 -4.55 3.71
CA GLN A 157 24.72 -4.02 3.59
C GLN A 157 25.77 -4.80 4.40
N SER A 158 25.36 -5.82 5.18
CA SER A 158 26.24 -6.71 5.94
C SER A 158 26.38 -8.09 5.29
#